data_AF-A0A2E0VWC5-F1
#
_entry.id   AF-A0A2E0VWC5-F1
#
_cell.length_a   1.000
_cell.length_b   1.000
_cell.length_c   1.000
_cell.angle_alpha   90.00
_cell.angle_beta   90.00
_cell.angle_gamma   90.00
#
_symmetry.space_group_name_H-M   'P 1'
#
loop_
_entity.id
_entity.type
_entity.pdbx_description
1 polymer ?
#
loop_
_entity_poly.entity_id
_entity_poly.type
_entity_poly.pdbx_seq_one_letter_code
_entity_poly.pdbx_strand_id
1 'polypeptide(L)'
;MPFNPLFEEQEETLVEEEVTDDTDTGKVAHLVVFNDDVNTFDWVIQCFIEVLNHTSEQAEQLSIIIHSKGKATVKTATYNELRPKREALVERGLSAVIEEE
;
A
#
# COMPACT_ATOMS: atom_id res chain seq x y z
N MET A 1 22.44 -10.42 43.89
CA MET A 1 23.07 -9.36 43.07
C MET A 1 22.29 -9.27 41.76
N PRO A 2 22.02 -8.05 41.28
CA PRO A 2 21.05 -7.73 40.23
C PRO A 2 21.65 -7.88 38.82
N PHE A 3 20.82 -8.08 37.79
CA PHE A 3 20.96 -7.71 36.36
C PHE A 3 19.76 -8.36 35.64
N ASN A 4 18.60 -7.71 35.64
CA ASN A 4 18.05 -6.77 34.64
C ASN A 4 17.73 -7.44 33.28
N PRO A 5 16.55 -7.15 32.70
CA PRO A 5 15.78 -8.02 31.82
C PRO A 5 16.11 -7.77 30.35
N LEU A 6 15.92 -8.79 29.51
CA LEU A 6 15.68 -8.59 28.09
C LEU A 6 14.20 -8.87 27.82
N PHE A 7 13.37 -7.91 28.21
CA PHE A 7 12.21 -7.58 27.40
C PHE A 7 12.78 -6.99 26.10
N GLU A 8 12.68 -7.72 25.01
CA GLU A 8 12.61 -7.10 23.68
C GLU A 8 11.26 -7.50 23.10
N GLU A 9 10.27 -6.82 23.66
CA GLU A 9 8.98 -6.54 23.04
C GLU A 9 9.23 -5.79 21.73
N GLN A 10 9.14 -6.52 20.62
CA GLN A 10 8.92 -5.95 19.29
C GLN A 10 7.65 -6.62 18.75
N GLU A 11 6.56 -6.43 19.47
CA GLU A 11 5.20 -6.60 18.95
C GLU A 11 4.86 -5.31 18.19
N GLU A 12 5.23 -5.27 16.91
CA GLU A 12 4.63 -4.32 15.97
C GLU A 12 3.71 -5.14 15.06
N THR A 13 2.65 -5.67 15.67
CA THR A 13 1.53 -6.21 14.91
C THR A 13 0.68 -5.01 14.50
N LEU A 14 1.10 -4.33 13.44
CA LEU A 14 0.26 -3.34 12.77
C LEU A 14 -0.87 -4.11 12.07
N VAL A 15 -1.90 -4.47 12.85
CA VAL A 15 -3.16 -4.98 12.32
C VAL A 15 -3.84 -3.79 11.68
N GLU A 16 -3.49 -3.51 10.43
CA GLU A 16 -4.25 -2.60 9.58
C GLU A 16 -5.51 -3.36 9.13
N GLU A 17 -6.49 -3.38 10.04
CA GLU A 17 -7.89 -3.70 9.75
C GLU A 17 -8.41 -2.66 8.76
N GLU A 18 -8.19 -2.88 7.47
CA GLU A 18 -8.94 -2.17 6.43
C GLU A 18 -10.07 -3.06 5.96
N VAL A 19 -11.21 -2.78 6.59
CA VAL A 19 -12.55 -3.02 6.11
C VAL A 19 -12.66 -2.61 4.63
N THR A 20 -12.74 -3.55 3.70
CA THR A 20 -13.31 -3.28 2.36
C THR A 20 -14.23 -4.43 1.96
N ASP A 21 -15.46 -4.27 2.44
CA ASP A 21 -16.74 -4.64 1.85
C ASP A 21 -16.78 -5.86 0.90
N ASP A 22 -17.33 -6.94 1.45
CA ASP A 22 -17.71 -8.15 0.74
C ASP A 22 -19.08 -7.91 0.05
N THR A 23 -19.17 -7.04 -0.96
CA THR A 23 -20.36 -6.99 -1.84
C THR A 23 -20.08 -6.79 -3.33
N ASP A 24 -20.21 -7.91 -4.07
CA ASP A 24 -21.02 -8.00 -5.29
C ASP A 24 -20.56 -7.35 -6.63
N THR A 25 -20.19 -8.24 -7.55
CA THR A 25 -20.44 -8.23 -9.00
C THR A 25 -19.90 -7.10 -9.89
N GLY A 26 -18.67 -7.30 -10.40
CA GLY A 26 -18.28 -6.84 -11.75
C GLY A 26 -18.05 -5.33 -11.95
N LYS A 27 -18.03 -4.56 -10.87
CA LYS A 27 -17.71 -3.13 -10.93
C LYS A 27 -16.21 -2.90 -11.04
N VAL A 28 -15.86 -1.85 -11.77
CA VAL A 28 -14.48 -1.37 -11.87
C VAL A 28 -14.11 -0.72 -10.55
N ALA A 29 -12.95 -1.10 -10.02
CA ALA A 29 -12.41 -0.56 -8.79
C ALA A 29 -11.04 0.08 -9.08
N HIS A 30 -10.61 0.93 -8.17
CA HIS A 30 -9.41 1.75 -8.27
C HIS A 30 -8.52 1.52 -7.05
N LEU A 31 -7.30 1.08 -7.28
CA LEU A 31 -6.28 0.97 -6.24
C LEU A 31 -5.63 2.34 -6.06
N VAL A 32 -5.87 2.94 -4.91
CA VAL A 32 -5.39 4.27 -4.55
C VAL A 32 -4.35 4.14 -3.44
N VAL A 33 -3.17 4.71 -3.67
CA VAL A 33 -2.07 4.73 -2.70
C VAL A 33 -1.94 6.13 -2.15
N PHE A 34 -1.83 6.24 -0.83
CA PHE A 34 -1.65 7.49 -0.12
C PHE A 34 -0.18 7.73 0.22
N ASN A 35 0.19 8.99 0.29
CA ASN A 35 1.49 9.40 0.80
C ASN A 35 1.51 9.19 2.31
N ASP A 36 2.48 8.43 2.78
CA ASP A 36 2.77 8.30 4.21
C ASP A 36 4.04 9.10 4.55
N ASP A 37 4.13 9.67 5.74
CA ASP A 37 5.28 10.47 6.19
C ASP A 37 6.50 9.60 6.59
N VAL A 38 6.32 8.28 6.68
CA VAL A 38 7.37 7.33 7.10
C VAL A 38 8.14 6.76 5.91
N ASN A 39 7.48 6.54 4.77
CA ASN A 39 8.05 5.85 3.62
C ASN A 39 8.79 6.78 2.66
N THR A 40 9.96 6.36 2.18
CA THR A 40 10.71 7.15 1.19
C THR A 40 10.14 6.99 -0.22
N PHE A 41 10.27 8.05 -1.03
CA PHE A 41 9.85 8.05 -2.43
C PHE A 41 10.43 6.88 -3.25
N ASP A 42 11.69 6.52 -3.00
CA ASP A 42 12.37 5.40 -3.67
C ASP A 42 11.75 4.05 -3.28
N TRP A 43 11.38 3.89 -2.00
CA TRP A 43 10.67 2.70 -1.52
C TRP A 43 9.33 2.52 -2.25
N VAL A 44 8.54 3.60 -2.37
CA VAL A 44 7.26 3.56 -3.10
C VAL A 44 7.46 3.15 -4.56
N ILE A 45 8.51 3.66 -5.22
CA ILE A 45 8.85 3.27 -6.60
C ILE A 45 9.16 1.78 -6.70
N GLN A 46 10.03 1.27 -5.83
CA GLN A 46 10.39 -0.15 -5.81
C GLN A 46 9.14 -1.02 -5.66
N CYS A 47 8.24 -0.64 -4.74
CA CYS A 47 6.99 -1.36 -4.52
C CYS A 47 6.10 -1.37 -5.76
N PHE A 48 6.03 -0.27 -6.53
CA PHE A 48 5.24 -0.24 -7.78
C PHE A 48 5.86 -1.10 -8.88
N ILE A 49 7.18 -1.18 -8.97
CA ILE A 49 7.87 -2.06 -9.93
C ILE A 49 7.64 -3.53 -9.56
N GLU A 50 7.75 -3.89 -8.27
CA GLU A 50 7.61 -5.28 -7.83
C GLU A 50 6.15 -5.76 -7.84
N VAL A 51 5.22 -4.97 -7.29
CA VAL A 51 3.82 -5.38 -7.08
C VAL A 51 2.98 -5.15 -8.34
N LEU A 52 3.16 -4.01 -9.00
CA LEU A 52 2.33 -3.61 -10.15
C LEU A 52 2.98 -3.93 -11.49
N ASN A 53 4.27 -4.32 -11.49
CA ASN A 53 5.10 -4.47 -12.68
C ASN A 53 5.11 -3.23 -13.58
N HIS A 54 5.12 -2.06 -12.95
CA HIS A 54 5.31 -0.80 -13.67
C HIS A 54 6.77 -0.60 -14.06
N THR A 55 7.02 0.17 -15.11
CA THR A 55 8.37 0.62 -15.42
C THR A 55 8.83 1.64 -14.38
N SER A 56 10.15 1.81 -14.24
CA SER A 56 10.73 2.81 -13.34
C SER A 56 10.20 4.21 -13.60
N GLU A 57 10.00 4.58 -14.87
CA GLU A 57 9.49 5.89 -15.26
C GLU A 57 8.02 6.10 -14.82
N GLN A 58 7.17 5.07 -14.97
CA GLN A 58 5.78 5.12 -14.50
C GLN A 58 5.71 5.19 -12.97
N ALA A 59 6.54 4.39 -12.29
CA ALA A 59 6.60 4.37 -10.85
C ALA A 59 7.09 5.70 -10.28
N GLU A 60 8.09 6.32 -10.91
CA GLU A 60 8.59 7.64 -10.55
C GLU A 60 7.50 8.72 -10.70
N GLN A 61 6.82 8.75 -11.85
CA GLN A 61 5.71 9.68 -12.07
C GLN A 61 4.61 9.52 -11.03
N LEU A 62 4.19 8.28 -10.74
CA LEU A 62 3.17 8.00 -9.75
C LEU A 62 3.61 8.45 -8.36
N SER A 63 4.85 8.16 -7.97
CA SER A 63 5.40 8.58 -6.69
C SER A 63 5.43 10.11 -6.56
N ILE A 64 5.72 10.85 -7.65
CA ILE A 64 5.67 12.33 -7.66
C ILE A 64 4.24 12.82 -7.42
N ILE A 65 3.26 12.16 -8.05
CA ILE A 65 1.85 12.50 -7.90
C ILE A 65 1.40 12.24 -6.46
N ILE A 66 1.77 11.10 -5.87
CA ILE A 66 1.44 10.75 -4.48
C ILE A 66 2.02 11.80 -3.53
N HIS A 67 3.29 12.14 -3.70
CA HIS A 67 3.94 13.17 -2.89
C HIS A 67 3.27 14.54 -3.04
N SER A 68 2.88 14.92 -4.26
CA SER A 68 2.30 16.24 -4.54
C SER A 68 0.83 16.37 -4.14
N LYS A 69 0.03 15.31 -4.34
CA LYS A 69 -1.43 15.30 -4.11
C LYS A 69 -1.84 14.63 -2.80
N GLY A 70 -0.94 13.93 -2.14
CA GLY A 70 -1.22 13.08 -0.99
C GLY A 70 -1.81 11.71 -1.35
N LYS A 71 -2.31 11.52 -2.58
CA LYS A 71 -2.80 10.22 -3.08
C LYS A 71 -2.71 10.09 -4.59
N ALA A 72 -2.59 8.87 -5.10
CA ALA A 72 -2.71 8.58 -6.52
C ALA A 72 -3.34 7.21 -6.79
N THR A 73 -4.13 7.14 -7.85
CA THR A 73 -4.63 5.87 -8.39
C THR A 73 -3.52 5.20 -9.20
N VAL A 74 -3.05 4.05 -8.74
CA VAL A 74 -1.96 3.31 -9.37
C VAL A 74 -2.47 2.27 -10.36
N LYS A 75 -3.68 1.74 -10.15
CA LYS A 75 -4.26 0.73 -11.03
C LYS A 75 -5.79 0.74 -10.97
N THR A 76 -6.43 0.44 -12.09
CA THR A 76 -7.89 0.28 -12.19
C THR A 76 -8.16 -1.12 -12.71
N ALA A 77 -8.87 -1.94 -11.94
CA ALA A 77 -9.24 -3.30 -12.33
C ALA A 77 -10.44 -3.75 -11.49
N THR A 78 -10.87 -5.00 -11.65
CA THR A 78 -11.91 -5.57 -10.78
C THR A 78 -11.37 -5.73 -9.35
N TYR A 79 -12.25 -5.64 -8.35
CA TYR A 79 -11.90 -5.79 -6.93
C TYR A 79 -11.07 -7.06 -6.68
N ASN A 80 -11.45 -8.19 -7.32
CA ASN A 80 -10.73 -9.46 -7.17
C ASN A 80 -9.29 -9.44 -7.69
N GLU A 81 -8.99 -8.61 -8.70
CA GLU A 81 -7.63 -8.41 -9.19
C GLU A 81 -6.83 -7.40 -8.36
N LEU A 82 -7.52 -6.43 -7.75
CA LEU A 82 -6.88 -5.40 -6.93
C LEU A 82 -6.59 -5.87 -5.52
N ARG A 83 -7.43 -6.73 -4.93
CA ARG A 83 -7.25 -7.29 -3.58
C ARG A 83 -5.82 -7.79 -3.31
N PRO A 84 -5.27 -8.74 -4.09
CA PRO A 84 -3.92 -9.23 -3.85
C PRO A 84 -2.84 -8.17 -4.06
N LYS A 85 -3.09 -7.15 -4.89
CA LYS A 85 -2.14 -6.05 -5.13
C LYS A 85 -2.14 -5.07 -3.97
N ARG A 86 -3.32 -4.78 -3.41
CA ARG A 86 -3.49 -3.95 -2.21
C ARG A 86 -2.83 -4.61 -1.01
N GLU A 87 -3.13 -5.89 -0.76
CA GLU A 87 -2.51 -6.67 0.31
C GLU A 87 -0.98 -6.63 0.20
N ALA A 88 -0.42 -6.86 -0.99
CA ALA A 88 1.04 -6.80 -1.21
C ALA A 88 1.69 -5.42 -1.01
N LEU A 89 0.92 -4.32 -1.13
CA LEU A 89 1.39 -2.95 -0.83
C LEU A 89 1.33 -2.67 0.68
N VAL A 90 0.25 -3.09 1.34
CA VAL A 90 0.07 -2.92 2.79
C VAL A 90 1.07 -3.76 3.58
N GLU A 91 1.35 -4.99 3.13
CA GLU A 91 2.43 -5.82 3.71
C GLU A 91 3.82 -5.18 3.60
N ARG A 92 4.03 -4.29 2.62
CA ARG A 92 5.26 -3.51 2.45
C ARG A 92 5.25 -2.19 3.24
N GLY A 93 4.19 -1.93 4.01
CA GLY A 93 4.02 -0.73 4.83
C GLY A 93 3.50 0.48 4.07
N LEU A 94 2.89 0.32 2.88
CA LEU A 94 2.24 1.43 2.17
C LEU A 94 0.76 1.53 2.53
N SER A 95 0.30 2.77 2.69
CA SER A 95 -1.13 3.04 2.84
C SER A 95 -1.84 2.94 1.48
N ALA A 96 -2.56 1.84 1.25
CA ALA A 96 -3.24 1.55 -0.01
C ALA A 96 -4.68 1.07 0.22
N VAL A 97 -5.63 1.73 -0.44
CA VAL A 97 -7.06 1.40 -0.38
C VAL A 97 -7.59 1.02 -1.76
N ILE A 98 -8.69 0.28 -1.78
CA ILE A 98 -9.47 0.04 -3.01
C ILE A 98 -10.72 0.91 -2.93
N GLU A 99 -10.84 1.89 -3.83
CA GLU A 99 -12.07 2.68 -4.02
C GLU A 99 -12.88 2.08 -5.17
N GLU A 100 -14.15 1.74 -4.92
CA GLU A 100 -15.11 1.30 -5.95
C GLU A 100 -15.89 2.51 -6.50
N GLU A 101 -16.26 2.47 -7.78
CA GLU A 101 -17.12 3.50 -8.41
C GLU A 101 -18.62 3.16 -8.35
#